data_AF-A0A250IA58-F1
#
_entry.id   AF-A0A250IA58-F1
#
_cell.length_a   1.000
_cell.length_b   1.000
_cell.length_c   1.000
_cell.angle_alpha   90.00
_cell.angle_beta   90.00
_cell.angle_gamma   90.00
#
_symmetry.space_group_name_H-M   'P 1'
#
loop_
_entity.id
_entity.type
_entity.pdbx_description
1 polymer ?
#
loop_
_entity_poly.entity_id
_entity_poly.type
_entity_poly.pdbx_seq_one_letter_code
_entity_poly.pdbx_strand_id
1 'polypeptide(L)'
;MNAVITFDDSQWPLLSVRLSGNVSDAQYAQYLEQMDAFLARGERFVCVIDVSQCSVLSVAQRYLHAAWIHKNEDLLRELLLGQSSVMTSAHMRLSRSMLNYVKPLPVPNAAVPDMDAALRYAAGRLEGEGCPQQAERIRHRFGLRIRQAG
;
A
#
# COMPACT_ATOMS: atom_id res chain seq x y z
N MET A 1 22.04 5.62 4.13
CA MET A 1 21.11 4.79 4.93
C MET A 1 20.90 3.49 4.19
N ASN A 2 20.97 2.35 4.86
CA ASN A 2 20.73 1.05 4.25
C ASN A 2 19.25 0.91 3.88
N ALA A 3 18.98 0.23 2.76
CA ALA A 3 17.62 -0.04 2.35
C ALA A 3 16.99 -1.14 3.21
N VAL A 4 15.74 -0.93 3.62
CA VAL A 4 14.96 -1.90 4.40
C VAL A 4 13.57 -2.02 3.79
N ILE A 5 13.13 -3.26 3.57
CA ILE A 5 11.77 -3.58 3.15
C ILE A 5 11.21 -4.57 4.16
N THR A 6 10.08 -4.23 4.79
CA THR A 6 9.41 -5.11 5.76
C THR A 6 7.94 -5.24 5.42
N PHE A 7 7.41 -6.43 5.67
CA PHE A 7 6.00 -6.76 5.55
C PHE A 7 5.49 -7.23 6.91
N ASP A 8 4.30 -6.78 7.29
CA ASP A 8 3.58 -7.23 8.49
C ASP A 8 2.14 -7.53 8.08
N ASP A 9 1.79 -8.80 8.15
CA ASP A 9 0.46 -9.34 7.90
C ASP A 9 -0.19 -9.90 9.17
N SER A 10 0.37 -9.61 10.35
CA SER A 10 -0.16 -10.09 11.65
C SER A 10 -1.59 -9.60 11.95
N GLN A 11 -2.05 -8.58 11.22
CA GLN A 11 -3.39 -7.99 11.34
C GLN A 11 -4.27 -8.29 10.12
N TRP A 12 -3.96 -9.34 9.33
CA TRP A 12 -4.73 -9.74 8.16
C TRP A 12 -6.25 -9.68 8.39
N PRO A 13 -7.03 -8.97 7.55
CA PRO A 13 -6.75 -8.60 6.15
C PRO A 13 -6.07 -7.23 5.95
N LEU A 14 -5.37 -6.70 6.95
CA LEU A 14 -4.48 -5.55 6.79
C LEU A 14 -3.04 -6.02 6.53
N LEU A 15 -2.52 -5.72 5.34
CA LEU A 15 -1.10 -5.83 5.02
C LEU A 15 -0.43 -4.47 5.23
N SER A 16 0.61 -4.43 6.06
CA SER A 16 1.45 -3.25 6.23
C SER A 16 2.82 -3.49 5.60
N VAL A 17 3.22 -2.60 4.71
CA VAL A 17 4.52 -2.63 4.04
C VAL A 17 5.27 -1.35 4.38
N ARG A 18 6.55 -1.45 4.71
CA ARG A 18 7.44 -0.30 4.82
C ARG A 18 8.64 -0.47 3.90
N LEU A 19 8.93 0.58 3.14
CA LEU A 19 10.15 0.72 2.36
C LEU A 19 10.90 1.96 2.85
N SER A 20 12.18 1.81 3.18
CA SER A 20 13.02 2.92 3.60
C SER A 20 14.43 2.83 3.02
N GLY A 21 15.11 3.98 2.95
CA GLY A 21 16.44 4.09 2.36
C GLY A 21 16.42 4.05 0.84
N ASN A 22 17.56 3.66 0.25
CA ASN A 22 17.73 3.60 -1.20
C ASN A 22 17.56 2.16 -1.72
N VAL A 23 16.31 1.77 -1.93
CA VAL A 23 15.94 0.43 -2.43
C VAL A 23 16.52 0.24 -3.83
N SER A 24 17.33 -0.80 -4.02
CA SER A 24 17.88 -1.14 -5.35
C SER A 24 16.82 -1.76 -6.26
N ASP A 25 17.07 -1.80 -7.57
CA ASP A 25 16.15 -2.44 -8.53
C ASP A 25 15.91 -3.93 -8.18
N ALA A 26 16.95 -4.65 -7.72
CA ALA A 26 16.84 -6.04 -7.31
C ALA A 26 15.98 -6.23 -6.04
N GLN A 27 16.18 -5.36 -5.04
CA GLN A 27 15.33 -5.37 -3.83
C GLN A 27 13.88 -5.01 -4.16
N TYR A 28 13.68 -4.12 -5.13
CA TYR A 28 12.34 -3.75 -5.58
C TYR A 28 11.64 -4.89 -6.32
N ALA A 29 12.37 -5.65 -7.14
CA ALA A 29 11.84 -6.85 -7.78
C ALA A 29 11.43 -7.90 -6.73
N GLN A 30 12.26 -8.13 -5.70
CA GLN A 30 11.93 -9.01 -4.57
C GLN A 30 10.69 -8.53 -3.81
N TYR A 31 10.54 -7.21 -3.64
CA TYR A 31 9.31 -6.63 -3.07
C TYR A 31 8.07 -7.00 -3.89
N LEU A 32 8.14 -6.91 -5.22
CA LEU A 32 7.02 -7.27 -6.11
C LEU A 32 6.74 -8.78 -6.12
N GLU A 33 7.78 -9.63 -6.06
CA GLU A 33 7.61 -11.08 -5.89
C GLU A 33 6.92 -11.42 -4.57
N GLN A 34 7.27 -10.72 -3.49
CA GLN A 34 6.59 -10.89 -2.21
C GLN A 34 5.14 -10.40 -2.25
N MET A 35 4.83 -9.36 -3.03
CA MET A 35 3.44 -8.94 -3.29
C MET A 35 2.65 -9.99 -4.08
N ASP A 36 3.26 -10.68 -5.06
CA ASP A 36 2.64 -11.82 -5.75
C ASP A 36 2.24 -12.93 -4.75
N ALA A 37 3.06 -13.19 -3.72
CA ALA A 37 2.74 -14.19 -2.70
C ALA A 37 1.49 -13.82 -1.86
N PHE A 38 1.22 -12.52 -1.64
CA PHE A 38 -0.01 -12.09 -0.96
C PHE A 38 -1.24 -12.19 -1.87
N LEU A 39 -1.10 -11.90 -3.17
CA LEU A 39 -2.18 -12.13 -4.14
C LEU A 39 -2.51 -13.62 -4.27
N ALA A 40 -1.49 -14.47 -4.28
CA ALA A 40 -1.65 -15.93 -4.38
C ALA A 40 -2.42 -16.56 -3.20
N ARG A 41 -2.59 -15.85 -2.08
CA ARG A 41 -3.43 -16.31 -0.96
C ARG A 41 -4.90 -16.42 -1.35
N GLY A 42 -5.37 -15.67 -2.36
CA GLY A 42 -6.76 -15.67 -2.79
C GLY A 42 -7.73 -15.03 -1.80
N GLU A 43 -7.21 -14.28 -0.82
CA GLU A 43 -7.99 -13.62 0.22
C GLU A 43 -8.06 -12.11 -0.03
N ARG A 44 -9.23 -11.50 0.21
CA ARG A 44 -9.43 -10.05 0.03
C ARG A 44 -8.73 -9.26 1.13
N PHE A 45 -8.00 -8.20 0.79
CA PHE A 45 -7.20 -7.43 1.74
C PHE A 45 -7.09 -5.93 1.42
N VAL A 46 -6.65 -5.16 2.42
CA VAL A 46 -6.23 -3.77 2.27
C VAL A 46 -4.73 -3.65 2.51
N CYS A 47 -4.09 -2.72 1.82
CA CYS A 47 -2.65 -2.51 1.91
C CYS A 47 -2.31 -1.10 2.38
N VAL A 48 -1.46 -0.99 3.39
CA VAL A 48 -0.83 0.26 3.81
C VAL A 48 0.65 0.19 3.43
N ILE A 49 1.12 1.18 2.66
CA ILE A 49 2.52 1.27 2.24
C ILE A 49 3.16 2.54 2.81
N ASP A 50 4.10 2.39 3.73
CA ASP A 50 4.92 3.48 4.24
C ASP A 50 6.20 3.62 3.39
N VAL A 51 6.24 4.69 2.58
CA VAL A 51 7.41 5.11 1.80
C VAL A 51 7.93 6.48 2.24
N SER A 52 7.54 6.94 3.42
CA SER A 52 7.91 8.28 3.94
C SER A 52 9.42 8.47 4.08
N GLN A 53 10.17 7.38 4.23
CA GLN A 53 11.64 7.36 4.34
C GLN A 53 12.32 6.66 3.14
N CYS A 54 11.58 6.39 2.07
CA CYS A 54 12.12 5.80 0.85
C CYS A 54 12.65 6.89 -0.09
N SER A 55 13.74 6.60 -0.80
CA SER A 55 14.12 7.40 -1.97
C SER A 55 13.05 7.29 -3.06
N VAL A 56 13.04 8.28 -3.96
CA VAL A 56 12.19 8.27 -5.16
C VAL A 56 12.52 7.05 -6.01
N LEU A 57 11.50 6.40 -6.57
CA LEU A 57 11.69 5.24 -7.44
C LEU A 57 12.52 5.62 -8.68
N SER A 58 13.40 4.71 -9.09
CA SER A 58 14.11 4.80 -10.37
C SER A 58 13.13 4.66 -11.55
N VAL A 59 13.59 5.02 -12.76
CA VAL A 59 12.81 4.76 -13.98
C VAL A 59 12.56 3.27 -14.15
N ALA A 60 13.58 2.43 -13.93
CA ALA A 60 13.48 0.98 -14.02
C ALA A 60 12.46 0.41 -13.03
N GLN A 61 12.48 0.88 -11.77
CA GLN A 61 11.49 0.48 -10.75
C GLN A 61 10.07 0.86 -11.13
N ARG A 62 9.85 2.03 -11.73
CA ARG A 62 8.51 2.41 -12.22
C ARG A 62 8.01 1.47 -13.33
N TYR A 63 8.89 1.07 -14.24
CA TYR A 63 8.53 0.09 -15.28
C TYR A 63 8.27 -1.30 -14.70
N LEU A 64 9.08 -1.77 -13.76
CA LEU A 64 8.86 -3.04 -13.06
C LEU A 64 7.50 -3.04 -12.34
N HIS A 65 7.19 -1.94 -11.63
CA HIS A 65 5.91 -1.79 -10.94
C HIS A 65 4.74 -1.78 -11.92
N ALA A 66 4.84 -1.04 -13.03
CA ALA A 66 3.81 -0.98 -14.05
C ALA A 66 3.56 -2.33 -14.72
N ALA A 67 4.64 -3.07 -15.04
CA ALA A 67 4.56 -4.42 -15.57
C ALA A 67 3.89 -5.38 -14.57
N TRP A 68 4.22 -5.26 -13.28
CA TRP A 68 3.61 -6.04 -12.22
C TRP A 68 2.11 -5.75 -12.06
N ILE A 69 1.69 -4.48 -12.09
CA ILE A 69 0.26 -4.12 -12.09
C ILE A 69 -0.44 -4.73 -13.30
N HIS A 70 0.17 -4.61 -14.49
CA HIS A 70 -0.44 -5.14 -15.71
C HIS A 70 -0.61 -6.66 -15.66
N LYS A 71 0.43 -7.38 -15.23
CA LYS A 71 0.42 -8.85 -15.06
C LYS A 71 -0.69 -9.30 -14.10
N ASN A 72 -0.91 -8.55 -13.02
CA ASN A 72 -1.78 -8.94 -11.92
C ASN A 72 -3.10 -8.15 -11.89
N GLU A 73 -3.50 -7.49 -12.97
CA GLU A 73 -4.60 -6.53 -12.96
C GLU A 73 -5.92 -7.12 -12.45
N ASP A 74 -6.28 -8.32 -12.92
CA ASP A 74 -7.52 -8.99 -12.52
C ASP A 74 -7.49 -9.40 -11.04
N LEU A 75 -6.39 -10.02 -10.59
CA LEU A 75 -6.20 -10.38 -9.18
C LEU A 75 -6.22 -9.15 -8.27
N LEU A 76 -5.63 -8.04 -8.70
CA LEU A 76 -5.66 -6.79 -7.95
C LEU A 76 -7.09 -6.27 -7.82
N ARG A 77 -7.88 -6.27 -8.90
CA ARG A 77 -9.29 -5.84 -8.87
C ARG A 77 -10.14 -6.72 -7.96
N GLU A 78 -9.88 -8.01 -7.95
CA GLU A 78 -10.65 -8.98 -7.16
C GLU A 78 -10.29 -8.94 -5.67
N LEU A 79 -8.99 -8.90 -5.35
CA LEU A 79 -8.48 -9.15 -4.00
C LEU A 79 -8.09 -7.88 -3.24
N LEU A 80 -7.58 -6.84 -3.90
CA LEU A 80 -7.11 -5.64 -3.22
C LEU A 80 -8.24 -4.61 -3.06
N LEU A 81 -8.81 -4.55 -1.86
CA LEU A 81 -9.93 -3.65 -1.52
C LEU A 81 -9.53 -2.18 -1.53
N GLY A 82 -8.24 -1.89 -1.37
CA GLY A 82 -7.68 -0.56 -1.55
C GLY A 82 -6.27 -0.44 -0.97
N GLN A 83 -5.59 0.63 -1.38
CA GLN A 83 -4.21 0.91 -0.96
C GLN A 83 -4.06 2.35 -0.46
N SER A 84 -3.54 2.53 0.75
CA SER A 84 -3.06 3.84 1.21
C SER A 84 -1.54 3.85 1.25
N SER A 85 -0.95 4.99 0.90
CA SER A 85 0.50 5.17 0.90
C SER A 85 0.90 6.41 1.69
N VAL A 86 1.72 6.23 2.72
CA VAL A 86 2.25 7.34 3.53
C VAL A 86 3.33 8.05 2.73
N MET A 87 3.08 9.31 2.38
CA MET A 87 3.93 10.13 1.52
C MET A 87 4.10 11.54 2.08
N THR A 88 5.21 11.77 2.77
CA THR A 88 5.49 13.05 3.45
C THR A 88 6.15 14.07 2.51
N SER A 89 6.96 13.63 1.53
CA SER A 89 7.72 14.54 0.65
C SER A 89 7.01 14.87 -0.67
N ALA A 90 7.21 16.11 -1.15
CA ALA A 90 6.69 16.54 -2.45
C ALA A 90 7.29 15.73 -3.63
N HIS A 91 8.57 15.36 -3.53
CA HIS A 91 9.25 14.54 -4.54
C HIS A 91 8.66 13.12 -4.63
N MET A 92 8.27 12.51 -3.50
CA MET A 92 7.60 11.21 -3.52
C MET A 92 6.20 11.31 -4.15
N ARG A 93 5.45 12.38 -3.85
CA ARG A 93 4.16 12.64 -4.51
C ARG A 93 4.31 12.79 -6.03
N LEU A 94 5.35 13.50 -6.49
CA LEU A 94 5.67 13.62 -7.91
C LEU A 94 6.04 12.25 -8.53
N SER A 95 6.89 11.47 -7.86
CA SER A 95 7.23 10.10 -8.29
C SER A 95 6.01 9.21 -8.45
N ARG A 96 5.06 9.30 -7.50
CA ARG A 96 3.78 8.58 -7.59
C ARG A 96 2.95 9.04 -8.79
N SER A 97 2.86 10.34 -9.06
CA SER A 97 2.15 10.83 -10.24
C SER A 97 2.74 10.29 -11.54
N MET A 98 4.08 10.21 -11.63
CA MET A 98 4.76 9.60 -12.78
C MET A 98 4.45 8.10 -12.90
N LEU A 99 4.49 7.35 -11.79
CA LEU A 99 4.12 5.94 -11.80
C LEU A 99 2.66 5.73 -12.25
N ASN A 100 1.73 6.52 -11.70
CA ASN A 100 0.32 6.47 -12.06
C ASN A 100 0.07 6.79 -13.54
N TYR A 101 0.87 7.70 -14.13
CA TYR A 101 0.80 8.00 -15.56
C TYR A 101 1.21 6.80 -16.42
N VAL A 102 2.22 6.03 -15.99
CA VAL A 102 2.67 4.82 -16.71
C VAL A 102 1.64 3.70 -16.60
N LYS A 103 1.17 3.40 -15.39
CA LYS A 103 0.13 2.39 -15.14
C LYS A 103 -0.59 2.71 -13.83
N PRO A 104 -1.87 3.13 -13.87
CA PRO A 104 -2.63 3.37 -12.65
C PRO A 104 -2.96 2.06 -11.95
N LEU A 105 -2.99 2.09 -10.62
CA LEU A 105 -3.48 0.96 -9.83
C LEU A 105 -4.99 0.78 -10.08
N PRO A 106 -5.48 -0.44 -10.36
CA PRO A 106 -6.86 -0.67 -10.79
C PRO A 106 -7.89 -0.67 -9.63
N VAL A 107 -7.47 -0.22 -8.45
CA VAL A 107 -8.28 -0.21 -7.21
C VAL A 107 -8.22 1.15 -6.53
N PRO A 108 -9.17 1.48 -5.63
CA PRO A 108 -9.14 2.70 -4.86
C PRO A 108 -7.83 2.86 -4.10
N ASN A 109 -7.17 4.01 -4.27
CA ASN A 109 -5.91 4.28 -3.61
C ASN A 109 -5.72 5.75 -3.22
N ALA A 110 -4.99 5.99 -2.14
CA ALA A 110 -4.76 7.31 -1.59
C ALA A 110 -3.31 7.52 -1.16
N ALA A 111 -2.76 8.71 -1.43
CA ALA A 111 -1.54 9.18 -0.78
C ALA A 111 -1.95 10.01 0.45
N VAL A 112 -1.40 9.69 1.61
CA VAL A 112 -1.79 10.26 2.90
C VAL A 112 -0.56 10.76 3.68
N PRO A 113 -0.72 11.72 4.60
CA PRO A 113 0.42 12.37 5.24
C PRO A 113 1.10 11.51 6.32
N ASP A 114 0.38 10.59 6.96
CA ASP A 114 0.85 9.82 8.09
C ASP A 114 0.17 8.44 8.19
N MET A 115 0.66 7.63 9.14
CA MET A 115 0.18 6.28 9.38
C MET A 115 -1.25 6.22 9.92
N ASP A 116 -1.67 7.19 10.75
CA ASP A 116 -3.04 7.24 11.29
C ASP A 116 -4.04 7.43 10.14
N ALA A 117 -3.78 8.38 9.24
CA ALA A 117 -4.57 8.59 8.04
C ALA A 117 -4.58 7.35 7.12
N ALA A 118 -3.45 6.65 6.98
CA ALA A 118 -3.36 5.44 6.17
C ALA A 118 -4.22 4.29 6.71
N LEU A 119 -4.17 4.08 8.02
CA LEU A 119 -4.95 3.05 8.71
C LEU A 119 -6.45 3.38 8.72
N ARG A 120 -6.82 4.67 8.89
CA ARG A 120 -8.22 5.10 8.74
C ARG A 120 -8.77 4.83 7.35
N TYR A 121 -7.98 5.12 6.31
CA TYR A 121 -8.36 4.81 4.94
C TYR A 121 -8.57 3.30 4.75
N ALA A 122 -7.63 2.48 5.21
CA ALA A 122 -7.71 1.02 5.12
C ALA A 122 -8.94 0.46 5.86
N ALA A 123 -9.21 0.92 7.09
CA ALA A 123 -10.40 0.53 7.85
C ALA A 123 -11.70 0.97 7.14
N GLY A 124 -11.74 2.18 6.57
CA GLY A 124 -12.89 2.65 5.80
C GLY A 124 -13.14 1.84 4.54
N ARG A 125 -12.08 1.37 3.84
CA ARG A 125 -12.21 0.45 2.70
C ARG A 125 -12.80 -0.90 3.13
N LEU A 126 -12.33 -1.48 4.23
CA LEU A 126 -12.91 -2.72 4.75
C LEU A 126 -14.38 -2.57 5.12
N GLU A 127 -14.74 -1.49 5.80
CA GLU A 127 -16.13 -1.21 6.16
C GLU A 127 -17.03 -1.04 4.94
N GLY A 128 -16.61 -0.27 3.94
CA GLY A 128 -17.35 -0.07 2.69
C GLY A 128 -17.51 -1.33 1.84
N GLU A 129 -16.63 -2.32 2.03
CA GLU A 129 -16.66 -3.62 1.33
C GLU A 129 -17.35 -4.72 2.14
N GLY A 130 -18.07 -4.35 3.21
CA GLY A 130 -18.87 -5.26 4.02
C GLY A 130 -18.09 -6.06 5.07
N CYS A 131 -16.91 -5.59 5.48
CA CYS A 131 -16.06 -6.19 6.51
C CYS A 131 -15.94 -5.31 7.78
N PRO A 132 -17.05 -4.94 8.44
CA PRO A 132 -17.05 -3.97 9.55
C PRO A 132 -16.32 -4.49 10.80
N GLN A 133 -16.32 -5.80 11.05
CA GLN A 133 -15.65 -6.40 12.20
C GLN A 133 -14.11 -6.29 12.09
N GLN A 134 -13.59 -6.53 10.89
CA GLN A 134 -12.16 -6.37 10.59
C GLN A 134 -11.75 -4.89 10.65
N ALA A 135 -12.61 -3.98 10.16
CA ALA A 135 -12.38 -2.54 10.27
C ALA A 135 -12.30 -2.10 11.75
N GLU A 136 -13.21 -2.57 12.59
CA GLU A 136 -13.22 -2.23 14.02
C GLU A 136 -12.01 -2.80 14.76
N ARG A 137 -11.60 -4.04 14.43
CA ARG A 137 -10.39 -4.63 15.00
C ARG A 137 -9.14 -3.78 14.72
N ILE A 138 -9.00 -3.25 13.50
CA ILE A 138 -7.91 -2.33 13.14
C ILE A 138 -8.01 -1.05 13.97
N ARG A 139 -9.20 -0.43 14.02
CA ARG A 139 -9.39 0.80 14.81
C ARG A 139 -9.02 0.62 16.27
N HIS A 140 -9.47 -0.47 16.89
CA HIS A 140 -9.15 -0.78 18.27
C HIS A 140 -7.65 -1.05 18.46
N ARG A 141 -7.04 -1.89 17.60
CA ARG A 141 -5.62 -2.26 17.69
C ARG A 141 -4.69 -1.05 17.62
N PHE A 142 -5.00 -0.10 16.75
CA PHE A 142 -4.17 1.08 16.51
C PHE A 142 -4.69 2.35 17.20
N GLY A 143 -5.72 2.25 18.04
CA GLY A 143 -6.27 3.39 18.80
C GLY A 143 -6.88 4.49 17.92
N LEU A 144 -7.40 4.15 16.73
CA LEU A 144 -7.96 5.10 15.78
C LEU A 144 -9.31 5.63 16.31
N ARG A 145 -9.30 6.78 16.97
CA ARG A 145 -10.56 7.43 17.41
C ARG A 145 -11.34 7.92 16.19
N ILE A 146 -12.62 7.56 16.09
CA ILE A 146 -13.53 8.18 15.13
C ILE A 146 -13.53 9.68 15.43
N ARG A 147 -13.08 10.51 14.48
CA ARG A 147 -13.30 11.95 14.59
C ARG A 147 -14.81 12.13 14.42
N GLN A 148 -15.50 12.44 15.52
CA GLN A 148 -16.87 12.95 15.44
C GLN A 148 -16.81 14.21 14.57
N ALA A 149 -17.54 14.22 13.46
CA ALA A 149 -17.76 15.43 12.70
C ALA A 149 -18.53 16.39 13.62
N GLY A 150 -17.90 17.50 14.00
CA GLY A 150 -18.55 18.60 14.68
C GLY A 150 -19.34 19.47 13.71
#